data_AF-A0A4Y9QTI4-F1
#
_entry.id   AF-A0A4Y9QTI4-F1
#
_cell.length_a   1.000
_cell.length_b   1.000
_cell.length_c   1.000
_cell.angle_alpha   90.00
_cell.angle_beta   90.00
_cell.angle_gamma   90.00
#
_symmetry.space_group_name_H-M   'P 1'
#
loop_
_entity.id
_entity.type
_entity.pdbx_description
1 polymer ?
#
loop_
_entity_poly.entity_id
_entity_poly.type
_entity_poly.pdbx_seq_one_letter_code
_entity_poly.pdbx_strand_id
1 'polypeptide(L)'
;MPKKFEPITLPDGLNNLGPVLKPATSIPIVDKIRQVDHDKIIIDAPVISSVMLEPRVRDAFDSFAASHPAAGAPEGDIQTLKGGGARRRYANATAYLGPGSQTAFEVHGAIRDRFDALGGHSFGYPVTDELVAPDGVGRFNHFSPDGAGSGSASIYWTPATGANEVYGAIREAWASQGWERGRLGYPRTGEAAEGAGRISRFERGHVNWSAEGGVRTWTMPARLLMRLRYIHEHESTDDTLQGARDEIAISAVGLDSSTVHVDTAGTVVAREITGNRITDFVAQREVTKSQPFALLGFDLAGPASWPRTFTATILIVEKDNQDLADTFAKLEAAVGDDAKKAAVNAASSLVGAGVGALAGSVVPGIGTAVGAAVGAAVGALYDTVIKAIQEGLSNEVFRPLPVTLTVDAPENLEIGSGFTLQRELDVREHGAHYVIFYDWWTE
;
A
#
# COMPACT_ATOMS: atom_id res chain seq x y z
N MET A 1 78.94 16.90 -21.46
CA MET A 1 78.74 15.45 -21.23
C MET A 1 77.95 15.30 -19.94
N PRO A 2 76.80 14.59 -19.94
CA PRO A 2 76.02 14.43 -18.72
C PRO A 2 76.79 13.52 -17.75
N LYS A 3 76.97 13.95 -16.50
CA LYS A 3 77.47 13.08 -15.44
C LYS A 3 76.44 11.98 -15.22
N LYS A 4 76.85 10.73 -15.43
CA LYS A 4 76.11 9.54 -14.99
C LYS A 4 75.76 9.72 -13.50
N PHE A 5 74.47 9.65 -13.17
CA PHE A 5 74.05 9.44 -11.79
C PHE A 5 74.45 8.02 -11.40
N GLU A 6 75.24 7.88 -10.34
CA GLU A 6 75.49 6.57 -9.73
C GLU A 6 74.22 6.08 -9.02
N PRO A 7 73.94 4.76 -9.01
CA PRO A 7 72.81 4.22 -8.27
C PRO A 7 73.07 4.39 -6.76
N ILE A 8 72.20 5.13 -6.07
CA ILE A 8 72.21 5.22 -4.61
C ILE A 8 71.79 3.84 -4.08
N THR A 9 72.68 3.19 -3.32
CA THR A 9 72.34 1.98 -2.56
C THR A 9 71.52 2.42 -1.35
N LEU A 10 70.28 1.96 -1.27
CA LEU A 10 69.41 2.23 -0.11
C LEU A 10 69.96 1.48 1.12
N PRO A 11 69.92 2.07 2.33
CA PRO A 11 70.32 1.39 3.55
C PRO A 11 69.42 0.16 3.81
N ASP A 12 70.00 -0.88 4.39
CA ASP A 12 69.48 -2.27 4.48
C ASP A 12 68.09 -2.43 5.14
N GLY A 13 67.51 -1.37 5.70
CA GLY A 13 66.14 -1.33 6.23
C GLY A 13 65.04 -1.06 5.19
N LEU A 14 65.35 -0.67 3.96
CA LEU A 14 64.37 -0.34 2.91
C LEU A 14 64.19 -1.43 1.83
N ASN A 15 64.98 -2.51 1.88
CA ASN A 15 64.88 -3.61 0.93
C ASN A 15 63.62 -4.49 1.10
N ASN A 16 62.84 -4.29 2.18
CA ASN A 16 61.57 -4.99 2.42
C ASN A 16 60.32 -4.25 1.89
N LEU A 17 60.48 -3.25 1.03
CA LEU A 17 59.36 -2.55 0.36
C LEU A 17 58.99 -3.11 -1.03
N GLY A 18 59.46 -4.29 -1.41
CA GLY A 18 58.81 -5.06 -2.48
C GLY A 18 57.54 -5.74 -1.93
N PRO A 19 56.36 -5.74 -2.61
CA PRO A 19 56.04 -5.40 -4.00
C PRO A 19 55.20 -4.10 -4.14
N VAL A 20 55.35 -3.12 -3.25
CA VAL A 20 54.45 -1.94 -3.17
C VAL A 20 54.80 -0.85 -4.21
N LEU A 21 55.99 -0.90 -4.81
CA LEU A 21 56.41 0.05 -5.84
C LEU A 21 57.03 -0.69 -7.04
N LYS A 22 56.20 -1.26 -7.92
CA LYS A 22 56.58 -1.49 -9.33
C LYS A 22 56.23 -0.24 -10.14
N PRO A 23 57.00 0.11 -11.19
CA PRO A 23 56.95 1.41 -11.83
C PRO A 23 55.72 1.52 -12.74
N ALA A 24 54.57 1.80 -12.14
CA ALA A 24 53.49 2.47 -12.86
C ALA A 24 53.87 3.94 -12.93
N THR A 25 54.36 4.36 -14.09
CA THR A 25 54.17 5.69 -14.67
C THR A 25 54.12 6.84 -13.66
N SER A 26 55.28 7.46 -13.40
CA SER A 26 55.40 8.86 -12.93
C SER A 26 54.34 9.30 -11.90
N ILE A 27 54.41 8.76 -10.69
CA ILE A 27 53.59 9.26 -9.58
C ILE A 27 54.16 10.62 -9.12
N PRO A 28 53.35 11.69 -8.97
CA PRO A 28 53.78 13.00 -8.50
C PRO A 28 53.98 13.00 -6.97
N ILE A 29 54.77 12.05 -6.44
CA ILE A 29 55.17 12.01 -5.03
C ILE A 29 56.43 12.83 -4.79
N VAL A 30 57.32 12.92 -5.79
CA VAL A 30 58.63 13.58 -5.65
C VAL A 30 58.48 15.06 -5.27
N ASP A 31 57.47 15.74 -5.81
CA ASP A 31 57.21 17.17 -5.55
C ASP A 31 56.59 17.47 -4.17
N LYS A 32 56.24 16.44 -3.39
CA LYS A 32 55.57 16.56 -2.09
C LYS A 32 56.37 16.00 -0.91
N ILE A 33 57.60 15.56 -1.17
CA ILE A 33 58.56 15.18 -0.13
C ILE A 33 59.13 16.47 0.45
N ARG A 34 58.80 16.79 1.71
CA ARG A 34 59.29 18.00 2.38
C ARG A 34 60.76 17.91 2.78
N GLN A 35 61.21 16.72 3.17
CA GLN A 35 62.58 16.52 3.65
C GLN A 35 63.00 15.05 3.49
N VAL A 36 64.21 14.85 2.96
CA VAL A 36 64.93 13.58 2.97
C VAL A 36 66.15 13.79 3.85
N ASP A 37 66.17 13.16 5.02
CA ASP A 37 67.38 13.01 5.81
C ASP A 37 67.93 11.59 5.62
N HIS A 38 69.22 11.38 5.89
CA HIS A 38 69.95 10.13 5.61
C HIS A 38 69.21 8.86 6.08
N ASP A 39 68.36 8.97 7.11
CA ASP A 39 67.62 7.86 7.71
C ASP A 39 66.08 8.07 7.82
N LYS A 40 65.51 9.18 7.32
CA LYS A 40 64.07 9.48 7.45
C LYS A 40 63.51 10.25 6.24
N ILE A 41 62.41 9.75 5.68
CA ILE A 41 61.55 10.51 4.75
C ILE A 41 60.37 11.05 5.57
N ILE A 42 60.23 12.37 5.62
CA ILE A 42 59.08 13.02 6.25
C ILE A 42 58.05 13.34 5.15
N ILE A 43 56.92 12.65 5.21
CA ILE A 43 55.78 12.82 4.29
C ILE A 43 54.63 13.43 5.09
N ASP A 44 53.93 14.41 4.52
CA ASP A 44 52.75 15.00 5.15
C ASP A 44 51.70 13.91 5.44
N ALA A 45 51.14 13.87 6.66
CA ALA A 45 50.15 12.87 7.09
C ALA A 45 48.98 12.61 6.10
N PRO A 46 48.39 13.62 5.43
CA PRO A 46 47.38 13.36 4.40
C PRO A 46 47.88 12.52 3.21
N VAL A 47 49.16 12.58 2.86
CA VAL A 47 49.76 11.81 1.76
C VAL A 47 49.98 10.34 2.17
N ILE A 48 50.26 10.06 3.44
CA ILE A 48 50.41 8.66 3.93
C ILE A 48 49.08 7.89 3.81
N SER A 49 47.95 8.55 4.11
CA SER A 49 46.62 7.92 4.00
C SER A 49 46.23 7.59 2.56
N SER A 50 46.69 8.36 1.56
CA SER A 50 46.39 8.10 0.15
C SER A 50 47.28 7.02 -0.48
N VAL A 51 48.52 6.85 0.01
CA VAL A 51 49.51 5.88 -0.49
C VAL A 51 49.25 4.46 0.03
N MET A 52 48.61 4.31 1.20
CA MET A 52 48.33 3.01 1.83
C MET A 52 46.95 2.39 1.47
N LEU A 53 46.12 3.06 0.66
CA LEU A 53 44.86 2.48 0.17
C LEU A 53 45.14 1.35 -0.83
N GLU A 54 44.49 0.19 -0.62
CA GLU A 54 44.52 -0.92 -1.58
C GLU A 54 44.15 -0.42 -2.98
N PRO A 55 44.88 -0.80 -4.05
CA PRO A 55 44.57 -0.38 -5.43
C PRO A 55 43.11 -0.57 -5.79
N ARG A 56 42.52 -1.72 -5.41
CA ARG A 56 41.09 -2.03 -5.57
C ARG A 56 40.17 -0.92 -5.04
N VAL A 57 40.45 -0.40 -3.85
CA VAL A 57 39.60 0.62 -3.21
C VAL A 57 39.70 1.93 -3.98
N ARG A 58 40.91 2.32 -4.39
CA ARG A 58 41.14 3.53 -5.21
C ARG A 58 40.40 3.41 -6.54
N ASP A 59 40.62 2.32 -7.26
CA ASP A 59 40.05 2.07 -8.58
C ASP A 59 38.51 2.07 -8.53
N ALA A 60 37.92 1.51 -7.47
CA ALA A 60 36.47 1.52 -7.29
C ALA A 60 35.89 2.93 -7.13
N PHE A 61 36.52 3.81 -6.35
CA PHE A 61 36.05 5.18 -6.18
C PHE A 61 36.36 6.08 -7.38
N ASP A 62 37.44 5.81 -8.11
CA ASP A 62 37.74 6.50 -9.37
C ASP A 62 36.71 6.10 -10.45
N SER A 63 36.38 4.81 -10.54
CA SER A 63 35.33 4.29 -11.43
C SER A 63 33.95 4.85 -11.06
N PHE A 64 33.63 4.92 -9.77
CA PHE A 64 32.40 5.52 -9.27
C PHE A 64 32.30 7.00 -9.68
N ALA A 65 33.33 7.80 -9.42
CA ALA A 65 33.32 9.23 -9.75
C ALA A 65 33.17 9.48 -11.26
N ALA A 66 33.77 8.63 -12.10
CA ALA A 66 33.64 8.71 -13.55
C ALA A 66 32.24 8.36 -14.06
N SER A 67 31.54 7.43 -13.41
CA SER A 67 30.21 6.96 -13.79
C SER A 67 29.05 7.74 -13.16
N HIS A 68 29.30 8.48 -12.06
CA HIS A 68 28.28 9.19 -11.28
C HIS A 68 28.57 10.70 -11.17
N PRO A 69 28.61 11.47 -12.27
CA PRO A 69 28.89 12.90 -12.21
C PRO A 69 27.87 13.69 -11.36
N ALA A 70 26.63 13.18 -11.25
CA ALA A 70 25.58 13.78 -10.42
C ALA A 70 25.85 13.74 -8.91
N ALA A 71 26.72 12.82 -8.44
CA ALA A 71 27.14 12.77 -7.04
C ALA A 71 27.89 14.05 -6.62
N GLY A 72 28.47 14.78 -7.59
CA GLY A 72 29.19 16.03 -7.37
C GLY A 72 30.65 15.83 -6.98
N ALA A 73 31.30 16.89 -6.50
CA ALA A 73 32.69 16.85 -6.08
C ALA A 73 32.84 16.00 -4.79
N PRO A 74 33.96 15.27 -4.64
CA PRO A 74 34.22 14.52 -3.41
C PRO A 74 34.46 15.46 -2.22
N GLU A 75 33.87 15.10 -1.08
CA GLU A 75 34.00 15.80 0.19
C GLU A 75 34.94 15.02 1.11
N GLY A 76 36.23 15.30 0.97
CA GLY A 76 37.29 14.67 1.75
C GLY A 76 37.79 13.33 1.19
N ASP A 77 38.60 12.67 2.02
CA ASP A 77 39.32 11.45 1.67
C ASP A 77 38.43 10.20 1.81
N ILE A 78 38.85 9.12 1.15
CA ILE A 78 38.25 7.79 1.30
C ILE A 78 38.47 7.32 2.74
N GLN A 79 37.39 6.94 3.41
CA GLN A 79 37.39 6.41 4.78
C GLN A 79 37.26 4.90 4.74
N THR A 80 38.20 4.18 5.33
CA THR A 80 38.05 2.74 5.58
C THR A 80 37.05 2.51 6.72
N LEU A 81 36.23 1.48 6.57
CA LEU A 81 35.16 1.15 7.50
C LEU A 81 35.48 -0.14 8.27
N LYS A 82 34.93 -0.23 9.48
CA LYS A 82 35.06 -1.44 10.30
C LYS A 82 34.40 -2.60 9.54
N GLY A 83 35.11 -3.72 9.40
CA GLY A 83 34.66 -4.88 8.63
C GLY A 83 35.20 -4.97 7.20
N GLY A 84 36.07 -4.03 6.76
CA GLY A 84 36.85 -4.17 5.52
C GLY A 84 36.27 -3.47 4.28
N GLY A 85 35.18 -2.71 4.45
CA GLY A 85 34.66 -1.82 3.41
C GLY A 85 35.30 -0.43 3.45
N ALA A 86 34.83 0.45 2.58
CA ALA A 86 35.23 1.86 2.57
C ALA A 86 34.06 2.75 2.15
N ARG A 87 34.14 4.04 2.43
CA ARG A 87 33.18 5.04 1.94
C ARG A 87 33.87 6.33 1.51
N ARG A 88 33.17 7.10 0.69
CA ARG A 88 33.55 8.48 0.37
C ARG A 88 32.28 9.33 0.24
N ARG A 89 32.28 10.50 0.88
CA ARG A 89 31.21 11.49 0.71
C ARG A 89 31.46 12.31 -0.54
N TYR A 90 30.38 12.69 -1.19
CA TYR A 90 30.32 13.63 -2.30
C TYR A 90 29.21 14.64 -2.00
N ALA A 91 29.22 15.78 -2.70
CA ALA A 91 28.28 16.88 -2.44
C ALA A 91 26.80 16.43 -2.37
N ASN A 92 26.40 15.48 -3.22
CA ASN A 92 25.01 15.04 -3.33
C ASN A 92 24.76 13.58 -2.91
N ALA A 93 25.81 12.81 -2.60
CA ALA A 93 25.67 11.37 -2.32
C ALA A 93 26.79 10.87 -1.39
N THR A 94 26.61 9.69 -0.80
CA THR A 94 27.72 8.96 -0.17
C THR A 94 27.89 7.63 -0.89
N ALA A 95 29.09 7.39 -1.43
CA ALA A 95 29.43 6.11 -2.04
C ALA A 95 30.05 5.17 -1.02
N TYR A 96 29.63 3.91 -1.04
CA TYR A 96 30.10 2.85 -0.16
C TYR A 96 30.63 1.68 -0.99
N LEU A 97 31.78 1.17 -0.61
CA LEU A 97 32.41 -0.02 -1.15
C LEU A 97 32.34 -1.15 -0.12
N GLY A 98 31.65 -2.23 -0.46
CA GLY A 98 31.56 -3.43 0.37
C GLY A 98 32.91 -4.15 0.55
N PRO A 99 33.10 -4.91 1.65
CA PRO A 99 34.23 -5.81 1.83
C PRO A 99 34.41 -6.74 0.62
N GLY A 100 35.59 -6.73 0.00
CA GLY A 100 35.89 -7.56 -1.18
C GLY A 100 35.20 -7.17 -2.50
N SER A 101 34.25 -6.22 -2.50
CA SER A 101 33.58 -5.74 -3.73
C SER A 101 34.53 -4.96 -4.64
N GLN A 102 34.27 -4.94 -5.95
CA GLN A 102 34.97 -4.06 -6.90
C GLN A 102 34.15 -2.81 -7.25
N THR A 103 32.88 -2.79 -6.86
CA THR A 103 31.94 -1.73 -7.21
C THR A 103 31.49 -1.00 -5.95
N ALA A 104 31.62 0.32 -5.98
CA ALA A 104 31.02 1.19 -4.97
C ALA A 104 29.62 1.60 -5.43
N PHE A 105 28.67 1.61 -4.50
CA PHE A 105 27.30 2.02 -4.74
C PHE A 105 26.94 3.21 -3.87
N GLU A 106 26.06 4.06 -4.39
CA GLU A 106 25.68 5.28 -3.70
C GLU A 106 24.33 5.21 -2.97
N VAL A 107 24.25 6.02 -1.91
CA VAL A 107 22.99 6.40 -1.27
C VAL A 107 22.92 7.93 -1.21
N HIS A 108 21.74 8.50 -1.50
CA HIS A 108 21.50 9.93 -1.44
C HIS A 108 20.12 10.30 -0.88
N GLY A 109 19.86 11.60 -0.77
CA GLY A 109 18.57 12.17 -0.37
C GLY A 109 17.98 11.55 0.90
N ALA A 110 16.66 11.32 0.87
CA ALA A 110 15.91 10.80 2.00
C ALA A 110 16.31 9.35 2.37
N ILE A 111 16.77 8.55 1.40
CA ILE A 111 17.25 7.19 1.66
C ILE A 111 18.55 7.23 2.45
N ARG A 112 19.50 8.11 2.07
CA ARG A 112 20.73 8.35 2.84
C ARG A 112 20.43 8.82 4.26
N ASP A 113 19.50 9.77 4.42
CA ASP A 113 19.15 10.28 5.73
C ASP A 113 18.59 9.17 6.64
N ARG A 114 17.73 8.29 6.09
CA ARG A 114 17.22 7.11 6.81
C ARG A 114 18.33 6.10 7.10
N PHE A 115 19.18 5.81 6.12
CA PHE A 115 20.30 4.87 6.26
C PHE A 115 21.28 5.34 7.35
N ASP A 116 21.64 6.62 7.37
CA ASP A 116 22.50 7.20 8.40
C ASP A 116 21.85 7.13 9.79
N ALA A 117 20.53 7.37 9.88
CA ALA A 117 19.77 7.21 11.13
C ALA A 117 19.74 5.76 11.65
N LEU A 118 19.85 4.77 10.76
CA LEU A 118 19.98 3.35 11.09
C LEU A 118 21.42 2.93 11.45
N GLY A 119 22.37 3.88 11.51
CA GLY A 119 23.78 3.62 11.81
C GLY A 119 24.66 3.45 10.57
N GLY A 120 24.16 3.79 9.38
CA GLY A 120 24.87 3.72 8.11
C GLY A 120 25.33 2.29 7.81
N HIS A 121 26.62 2.11 7.48
CA HIS A 121 27.20 0.79 7.15
C HIS A 121 26.99 -0.33 8.18
N SER A 122 26.60 -0.02 9.43
CA SER A 122 26.23 -1.06 10.41
C SER A 122 24.91 -1.77 10.06
N PHE A 123 24.03 -1.13 9.28
CA PHE A 123 22.84 -1.73 8.67
C PHE A 123 23.18 -2.66 7.50
N GLY A 124 24.37 -2.50 6.92
CA GLY A 124 24.84 -3.19 5.71
C GLY A 124 25.41 -2.20 4.71
N TYR A 125 26.01 -2.72 3.65
CA TYR A 125 26.52 -1.94 2.52
C TYR A 125 25.48 -1.93 1.40
N PRO A 126 25.26 -0.80 0.69
CA PRO A 126 24.43 -0.79 -0.50
C PRO A 126 25.03 -1.73 -1.56
N VAL A 127 24.16 -2.48 -2.24
CA VAL A 127 24.50 -3.37 -3.37
C VAL A 127 23.86 -2.91 -4.68
N THR A 128 23.20 -1.77 -4.65
CA THR A 128 22.69 -1.01 -5.80
C THR A 128 22.89 0.47 -5.53
N ASP A 129 23.02 1.27 -6.59
CA ASP A 129 22.75 2.70 -6.51
C ASP A 129 21.26 2.95 -6.22
N GLU A 130 20.87 4.21 -6.03
CA GLU A 130 19.47 4.55 -5.83
C GLU A 130 18.68 4.43 -7.15
N LEU A 131 17.82 3.41 -7.22
CA LEU A 131 17.03 3.09 -8.42
C LEU A 131 15.62 3.65 -8.30
N VAL A 132 15.02 3.97 -9.45
CA VAL A 132 13.59 4.25 -9.54
C VAL A 132 12.83 2.94 -9.37
N ALA A 133 11.82 2.95 -8.50
CA ALA A 133 10.94 1.80 -8.33
C ALA A 133 10.26 1.47 -9.67
N PRO A 134 10.09 0.19 -10.02
CA PRO A 134 9.56 -0.20 -11.31
C PRO A 134 8.19 0.41 -11.68
N ASP A 135 7.33 0.77 -10.72
CA ASP A 135 6.05 1.46 -10.96
C ASP A 135 6.19 2.97 -11.30
N GLY A 136 7.40 3.53 -11.19
CA GLY A 136 7.71 4.94 -11.44
C GLY A 136 7.37 5.90 -10.29
N VAL A 137 6.93 5.42 -9.13
CA VAL A 137 6.47 6.27 -8.01
C VAL A 137 7.58 6.51 -6.99
N GLY A 138 8.24 5.44 -6.55
CA GLY A 138 9.23 5.48 -5.47
C GLY A 138 10.68 5.39 -5.96
N ARG A 139 11.60 5.41 -4.99
CA ARG A 139 13.03 5.13 -5.18
C ARG A 139 13.50 4.14 -4.13
N PHE A 140 14.56 3.39 -4.39
CA PHE A 140 15.08 2.42 -3.42
C PHE A 140 16.57 2.14 -3.58
N ASN A 141 17.16 1.65 -2.49
CA ASN A 141 18.43 0.92 -2.49
C ASN A 141 18.24 -0.45 -1.86
N HIS A 142 19.00 -1.44 -2.33
CA HIS A 142 19.18 -2.72 -1.66
C HIS A 142 20.50 -2.75 -0.89
N PHE A 143 20.52 -3.46 0.24
CA PHE A 143 21.66 -3.53 1.15
C PHE A 143 21.97 -4.98 1.52
N SER A 144 23.25 -5.30 1.66
CA SER A 144 23.75 -6.59 2.15
C SER A 144 24.75 -6.41 3.29
N PRO A 145 24.74 -7.26 4.34
CA PRO A 145 25.69 -7.17 5.45
C PRO A 145 27.16 -7.26 5.01
N ASP A 146 27.44 -8.06 3.99
CA ASP A 146 28.79 -8.27 3.43
C ASP A 146 29.08 -7.35 2.22
N GLY A 147 28.10 -6.55 1.79
CA GLY A 147 28.21 -5.72 0.59
C GLY A 147 28.41 -6.49 -0.71
N ALA A 148 28.10 -7.79 -0.71
CA ALA A 148 28.14 -8.65 -1.88
C ALA A 148 26.79 -9.39 -2.05
N GLY A 149 26.50 -9.86 -3.26
CA GLY A 149 25.31 -10.65 -3.54
C GLY A 149 23.98 -9.89 -3.53
N SER A 150 22.88 -10.65 -3.48
CA SER A 150 21.51 -10.08 -3.41
C SER A 150 21.28 -9.47 -2.02
N GLY A 151 20.71 -8.25 -1.97
CA GLY A 151 20.45 -7.59 -0.70
C GLY A 151 19.52 -8.40 0.23
N SER A 152 19.76 -8.34 1.53
CA SER A 152 18.87 -8.86 2.60
C SER A 152 18.10 -7.75 3.31
N ALA A 153 18.39 -6.49 2.96
CA ALA A 153 17.68 -5.32 3.40
C ALA A 153 17.38 -4.39 2.21
N SER A 154 16.34 -3.59 2.33
CA SER A 154 15.98 -2.53 1.38
C SER A 154 15.57 -1.29 2.14
N ILE A 155 15.83 -0.12 1.58
CA ILE A 155 15.18 1.13 1.99
C ILE A 155 14.45 1.67 0.78
N TYR A 156 13.14 1.87 0.92
CA TYR A 156 12.26 2.42 -0.12
C TYR A 156 11.74 3.78 0.31
N TRP A 157 11.67 4.72 -0.62
CA TRP A 157 11.12 6.05 -0.43
C TRP A 157 9.98 6.31 -1.40
N THR A 158 8.90 6.93 -0.90
CA THR A 158 7.87 7.57 -1.73
C THR A 158 7.50 8.95 -1.15
N PRO A 159 6.88 9.84 -1.93
CA PRO A 159 6.31 11.08 -1.41
C PRO A 159 5.25 10.85 -0.31
N ALA A 160 4.53 9.73 -0.36
CA ALA A 160 3.42 9.43 0.56
C ALA A 160 3.87 8.83 1.89
N THR A 161 4.93 8.02 1.89
CA THR A 161 5.38 7.24 3.06
C THR A 161 6.74 7.64 3.61
N GLY A 162 7.53 8.43 2.87
CA GLY A 162 8.92 8.69 3.22
C GLY A 162 9.81 7.45 3.08
N ALA A 163 11.05 7.54 3.58
CA ALA A 163 12.04 6.47 3.47
C ALA A 163 11.88 5.45 4.62
N ASN A 164 11.59 4.20 4.28
CA ASN A 164 11.36 3.11 5.23
C ASN A 164 12.17 1.87 4.86
N GLU A 165 12.78 1.25 5.87
CA GLU A 165 13.55 0.02 5.75
C GLU A 165 12.70 -1.24 5.94
N VAL A 166 13.05 -2.28 5.19
CA VAL A 166 12.51 -3.64 5.33
C VAL A 166 13.67 -4.60 5.20
N TYR A 167 13.80 -5.58 6.09
CA TYR A 167 14.94 -6.49 6.10
C TYR A 167 14.56 -7.93 6.50
N GLY A 168 15.51 -8.85 6.30
CA GLY A 168 15.38 -10.26 6.69
C GLY A 168 14.17 -10.97 6.08
N ALA A 169 13.57 -11.87 6.86
CA ALA A 169 12.47 -12.73 6.41
C ALA A 169 11.22 -11.94 5.97
N ILE A 170 10.97 -10.78 6.59
CA ILE A 170 9.85 -9.90 6.20
C ILE A 170 10.08 -9.35 4.78
N ARG A 171 11.30 -8.88 4.49
CA ARG A 171 11.66 -8.41 3.16
C ARG A 171 11.55 -9.52 2.13
N GLU A 172 12.03 -10.72 2.43
CA GLU A 172 11.96 -11.86 1.52
C GLU A 172 10.51 -12.24 1.18
N ALA A 173 9.61 -12.21 2.17
CA ALA A 173 8.20 -12.45 1.94
C ALA A 173 7.51 -11.32 1.15
N TRP A 174 7.90 -10.07 1.37
CA TRP A 174 7.40 -8.95 0.56
C TRP A 174 7.91 -9.02 -0.88
N ALA A 175 9.19 -9.38 -1.07
CA ALA A 175 9.81 -9.58 -2.37
C ALA A 175 9.12 -10.68 -3.18
N SER A 176 8.81 -11.83 -2.54
CA SER A 176 8.12 -12.95 -3.20
C SER A 176 6.68 -12.62 -3.60
N GLN A 177 6.09 -11.60 -2.99
CA GLN A 177 4.75 -11.09 -3.30
C GLN A 177 4.74 -9.97 -4.36
N GLY A 178 5.89 -9.69 -4.99
CA GLY A 178 6.00 -8.72 -6.08
C GLY A 178 6.37 -7.29 -5.63
N TRP A 179 7.00 -7.15 -4.46
CA TRP A 179 7.53 -5.87 -3.97
C TRP A 179 6.46 -4.77 -3.89
N GLU A 180 6.80 -3.54 -4.26
CA GLU A 180 5.90 -2.38 -4.27
C GLU A 180 4.70 -2.55 -5.22
N ARG A 181 4.85 -3.35 -6.28
CA ARG A 181 3.75 -3.71 -7.19
C ARG A 181 2.83 -4.80 -6.64
N GLY A 182 3.25 -5.46 -5.57
CA GLY A 182 2.50 -6.52 -4.91
C GLY A 182 1.23 -6.02 -4.21
N ARG A 183 0.50 -6.94 -3.57
CA ARG A 183 -0.73 -6.60 -2.82
C ARG A 183 -0.48 -5.73 -1.59
N LEU A 184 0.74 -5.73 -1.05
CA LEU A 184 1.11 -4.94 0.12
C LEU A 184 1.39 -3.46 -0.22
N GLY A 185 1.91 -3.16 -1.40
CA GLY A 185 2.39 -1.81 -1.75
C GLY A 185 3.73 -1.47 -1.11
N TYR A 186 3.99 -0.17 -0.93
CA TYR A 186 5.21 0.34 -0.30
C TYR A 186 5.22 0.16 1.22
N PRO A 187 6.41 0.07 1.85
CA PRO A 187 6.52 0.16 3.30
C PRO A 187 6.09 1.55 3.79
N ARG A 188 5.31 1.56 4.87
CA ARG A 188 4.86 2.78 5.59
C ARG A 188 5.64 2.98 6.90
N THR A 189 6.20 1.92 7.45
CA THR A 189 7.05 1.97 8.65
C THR A 189 8.31 1.13 8.44
N GLY A 190 9.36 1.49 9.19
CA GLY A 190 10.42 0.54 9.51
C GLY A 190 9.90 -0.69 10.28
N GLU A 191 10.74 -1.70 10.44
CA GLU A 191 10.39 -2.89 11.21
C GLU A 191 10.34 -2.59 12.72
N ALA A 192 9.21 -2.90 13.35
CA ALA A 192 8.95 -2.69 14.77
C ALA A 192 8.82 -4.02 15.51
N ALA A 193 9.00 -4.00 16.84
CA ALA A 193 8.73 -5.16 17.69
C ALA A 193 7.22 -5.38 17.83
N GLU A 194 6.78 -6.64 17.77
CA GLU A 194 5.40 -7.05 18.02
C GLU A 194 5.37 -8.34 18.85
N GLY A 195 5.09 -8.21 20.15
CA GLY A 195 5.22 -9.32 21.09
C GLY A 195 6.64 -9.90 21.09
N ALA A 196 6.76 -11.22 20.87
CA ALA A 196 8.05 -11.89 20.71
C ALA A 196 8.59 -11.85 19.26
N GLY A 197 7.88 -11.17 18.34
CA GLY A 197 8.18 -11.10 16.93
C GLY A 197 8.46 -9.67 16.44
N ARG A 198 8.34 -9.51 15.13
CA ARG A 198 8.61 -8.29 14.36
C ARG A 198 7.48 -8.04 13.38
N ILE A 199 7.22 -6.78 13.06
CA ILE A 199 6.21 -6.36 12.08
C ILE A 199 6.75 -5.23 11.21
N SER A 200 6.48 -5.30 9.90
CA SER A 200 6.54 -4.14 9.00
C SER A 200 5.15 -3.85 8.45
N ARG A 201 4.75 -2.58 8.47
CA ARG A 201 3.49 -2.13 7.89
C ARG A 201 3.71 -1.55 6.50
N PHE A 202 2.82 -1.91 5.59
CA PHE A 202 2.79 -1.49 4.19
C PHE A 202 1.51 -0.70 3.92
N GLU A 203 1.41 -0.09 2.74
CA GLU A 203 0.24 0.72 2.35
C GLU A 203 -1.09 -0.04 2.45
N ARG A 204 -1.08 -1.34 2.10
CA ARG A 204 -2.27 -2.19 2.00
C ARG A 204 -2.14 -3.48 2.80
N GLY A 205 -1.34 -3.46 3.86
CA GLY A 205 -1.22 -4.62 4.74
C GLY A 205 -0.04 -4.57 5.68
N HIS A 206 0.29 -5.71 6.25
CA HIS A 206 1.45 -5.86 7.12
C HIS A 206 2.02 -7.27 7.03
N VAL A 207 3.29 -7.40 7.38
CA VAL A 207 3.98 -8.69 7.44
C VAL A 207 4.59 -8.83 8.82
N ASN A 208 4.24 -9.94 9.48
CA ASN A 208 4.73 -10.29 10.80
C ASN A 208 5.71 -11.45 10.68
N TRP A 209 6.72 -11.46 11.54
CA TRP A 209 7.60 -12.60 11.73
C TRP A 209 7.72 -12.93 13.22
N SER A 210 7.66 -14.21 13.58
CA SER A 210 8.06 -14.68 14.90
C SER A 210 8.82 -16.00 14.80
N ALA A 211 9.65 -16.29 15.80
CA ALA A 211 10.42 -17.53 15.85
C ALA A 211 9.53 -18.79 15.83
N GLU A 212 8.35 -18.72 16.46
CA GLU A 212 7.40 -19.83 16.55
C GLU A 212 6.46 -19.90 15.33
N GLY A 213 6.02 -18.74 14.84
CA GLY A 213 4.95 -18.63 13.85
C GLY A 213 5.42 -18.43 12.41
N GLY A 214 6.72 -18.21 12.19
CA GLY A 214 7.29 -17.88 10.90
C GLY A 214 6.79 -16.54 10.35
N VAL A 215 6.87 -16.37 9.03
CA VAL A 215 6.32 -15.18 8.36
C VAL A 215 4.83 -15.33 8.11
N ARG A 216 4.04 -14.31 8.49
CA ARG A 216 2.61 -14.20 8.20
C ARG A 216 2.34 -12.87 7.54
N THR A 217 1.64 -12.90 6.42
CA THR A 217 1.22 -11.69 5.71
C THR A 217 -0.27 -11.50 5.86
N TRP A 218 -0.68 -10.29 6.20
CA TRP A 218 -2.05 -9.83 6.03
C TRP A 218 -2.07 -8.75 4.96
N THR A 219 -2.96 -8.90 3.97
CA THR A 219 -3.23 -7.89 2.96
C THR A 219 -4.68 -7.49 3.03
N MET A 220 -4.94 -6.21 2.81
CA MET A 220 -6.28 -5.69 2.67
C MET A 220 -6.99 -6.40 1.50
N PRO A 221 -8.23 -6.89 1.68
CA PRO A 221 -9.02 -7.40 0.58
C PRO A 221 -9.27 -6.30 -0.46
N ALA A 222 -9.42 -6.69 -1.71
CA ALA A 222 -9.67 -5.75 -2.79
C ALA A 222 -11.14 -5.33 -2.81
N ARG A 223 -12.04 -6.25 -2.46
CA ARG A 223 -13.48 -5.99 -2.50
C ARG A 223 -14.18 -6.50 -1.27
N LEU A 224 -15.26 -5.80 -0.94
CA LEU A 224 -16.29 -6.26 -0.01
C LEU A 224 -17.57 -6.52 -0.81
N LEU A 225 -18.15 -7.71 -0.66
CA LEU A 225 -19.37 -8.11 -1.32
C LEU A 225 -20.48 -8.26 -0.30
N MET A 226 -21.66 -7.70 -0.59
CA MET A 226 -22.91 -8.14 0.02
C MET A 226 -23.49 -9.24 -0.88
N ARG A 227 -23.67 -10.43 -0.32
CA ARG A 227 -24.11 -11.60 -1.08
C ARG A 227 -25.44 -12.11 -0.57
N LEU A 228 -26.30 -12.50 -1.51
CA LEU A 228 -27.49 -13.27 -1.23
C LEU A 228 -27.12 -14.75 -1.13
N ARG A 229 -27.54 -15.39 -0.04
CA ARG A 229 -27.29 -16.80 0.24
C ARG A 229 -28.48 -17.65 -0.14
N TYR A 230 -29.66 -17.28 0.34
CA TYR A 230 -30.87 -18.04 0.13
C TYR A 230 -32.09 -17.18 0.39
N ILE A 231 -33.22 -17.50 -0.23
CA ILE A 231 -34.52 -16.92 0.10
C ILE A 231 -35.51 -18.05 0.32
N HIS A 232 -36.17 -17.99 1.46
CA HIS A 232 -37.23 -18.91 1.84
C HIS A 232 -38.57 -18.20 1.75
N GLU A 233 -39.48 -18.75 0.97
CA GLU A 233 -40.87 -18.32 0.89
C GLU A 233 -41.67 -19.22 1.83
N HIS A 234 -42.35 -18.64 2.82
CA HIS A 234 -43.07 -19.38 3.86
C HIS A 234 -44.55 -19.54 3.55
N GLU A 235 -45.24 -18.43 3.26
CA GLU A 235 -46.69 -18.37 3.04
C GLU A 235 -46.99 -17.32 1.96
N SER A 236 -47.85 -17.66 1.00
CA SER A 236 -48.54 -16.73 0.11
C SER A 236 -50.04 -16.99 0.25
N THR A 237 -50.81 -15.96 0.59
CA THR A 237 -52.26 -16.06 0.82
C THR A 237 -53.09 -15.64 -0.40
N ASP A 238 -52.48 -15.46 -1.57
CA ASP A 238 -53.22 -15.13 -2.78
C ASP A 238 -53.88 -16.40 -3.37
N ASP A 239 -55.16 -16.57 -3.04
CA ASP A 239 -55.98 -17.69 -3.50
C ASP A 239 -56.30 -17.65 -5.02
N THR A 240 -55.86 -16.62 -5.77
CA THR A 240 -56.17 -16.49 -7.20
C THR A 240 -55.15 -17.14 -8.15
N LEU A 241 -54.02 -17.63 -7.65
CA LEU A 241 -52.95 -18.20 -8.49
C LEU A 241 -52.41 -19.53 -7.94
N GLN A 242 -53.29 -20.54 -7.82
CA GLN A 242 -52.83 -21.93 -7.68
C GLN A 242 -52.02 -22.36 -8.92
N GLY A 243 -50.70 -22.12 -8.89
CA GLY A 243 -49.75 -22.64 -9.87
C GLY A 243 -48.58 -21.72 -10.22
N ALA A 244 -48.63 -20.42 -9.91
CA ALA A 244 -47.49 -19.53 -10.04
C ALA A 244 -46.82 -19.43 -8.66
N ARG A 245 -45.54 -19.77 -8.57
CA ARG A 245 -44.74 -19.30 -7.44
C ARG A 245 -44.62 -17.79 -7.62
N ASP A 246 -44.82 -16.99 -6.58
CA ASP A 246 -44.70 -15.53 -6.69
C ASP A 246 -43.26 -15.20 -7.11
N GLU A 247 -43.09 -14.78 -8.38
CA GLU A 247 -41.78 -14.53 -8.94
C GLU A 247 -41.32 -13.15 -8.50
N ILE A 248 -40.44 -13.08 -7.51
CA ILE A 248 -39.78 -11.83 -7.15
C ILE A 248 -38.53 -11.60 -7.99
N ALA A 249 -38.24 -10.33 -8.24
CA ALA A 249 -36.95 -9.86 -8.71
C ALA A 249 -36.28 -9.01 -7.63
N ILE A 250 -34.94 -9.05 -7.58
CA ILE A 250 -34.15 -8.38 -6.54
C ILE A 250 -33.02 -7.57 -7.16
N SER A 251 -32.80 -6.37 -6.63
CA SER A 251 -31.62 -5.53 -6.88
C SER A 251 -31.12 -4.93 -5.57
N ALA A 252 -30.05 -4.15 -5.62
CA ALA A 252 -29.64 -3.32 -4.50
C ALA A 252 -29.03 -1.99 -4.95
N VAL A 253 -29.17 -0.98 -4.09
CA VAL A 253 -28.42 0.28 -4.18
C VAL A 253 -27.49 0.38 -2.98
N GLY A 254 -26.22 0.59 -3.28
CA GLY A 254 -25.12 0.70 -2.33
C GLY A 254 -24.70 2.12 -2.05
N LEU A 255 -24.27 2.38 -0.82
CA LEU A 255 -23.53 3.57 -0.47
C LEU A 255 -22.37 3.21 0.46
N ASP A 256 -21.21 3.77 0.17
CA ASP A 256 -20.00 3.62 0.97
C ASP A 256 -19.61 4.98 1.52
N SER A 257 -19.46 5.07 2.84
CA SER A 257 -19.11 6.32 3.50
C SER A 257 -17.80 6.93 2.96
N SER A 258 -16.89 6.14 2.41
CA SER A 258 -15.65 6.64 1.80
C SER A 258 -15.87 7.45 0.52
N THR A 259 -17.02 7.25 -0.14
CA THR A 259 -17.39 8.03 -1.33
C THR A 259 -17.93 9.41 -0.99
N VAL A 260 -18.19 9.69 0.29
CA VAL A 260 -18.67 10.99 0.75
C VAL A 260 -17.47 11.93 0.92
N HIS A 261 -17.38 12.93 0.05
CA HIS A 261 -16.25 13.84 -0.01
C HIS A 261 -16.70 15.26 -0.35
N VAL A 262 -15.81 16.23 -0.11
CA VAL A 262 -16.02 17.62 -0.56
C VAL A 262 -15.49 17.74 -1.99
N ASP A 263 -16.35 18.15 -2.92
CA ASP A 263 -15.96 18.37 -4.32
C ASP A 263 -15.09 19.63 -4.49
N THR A 264 -14.69 19.90 -5.73
CA THR A 264 -13.89 21.11 -6.07
C THR A 264 -14.64 22.43 -5.87
N ALA A 265 -15.97 22.40 -5.77
CA ALA A 265 -16.79 23.56 -5.47
C ALA A 265 -17.01 23.76 -3.96
N GLY A 266 -16.46 22.90 -3.10
CA GLY A 266 -16.67 22.97 -1.66
C GLY A 266 -17.99 22.35 -1.19
N THR A 267 -18.68 21.60 -2.05
CA THR A 267 -19.95 20.95 -1.74
C THR A 267 -19.73 19.50 -1.34
N VAL A 268 -20.45 19.04 -0.31
CA VAL A 268 -20.41 17.62 0.08
C VAL A 268 -21.22 16.82 -0.94
N VAL A 269 -20.59 15.81 -1.52
CA VAL A 269 -21.21 14.90 -2.49
C VAL A 269 -21.00 13.46 -2.05
N ALA A 270 -21.89 12.58 -2.49
CA ALA A 270 -21.82 11.13 -2.25
C ALA A 270 -22.06 10.38 -3.56
N ARG A 271 -21.49 9.19 -3.69
CA ARG A 271 -21.68 8.33 -4.87
C ARG A 271 -22.36 7.03 -4.47
N GLU A 272 -23.43 6.70 -5.19
CA GLU A 272 -24.08 5.40 -5.04
C GLU A 272 -23.42 4.34 -5.93
N ILE A 273 -23.67 3.08 -5.58
CA ILE A 273 -23.21 1.91 -6.30
C ILE A 273 -24.46 1.10 -6.66
N THR A 274 -24.74 0.91 -7.94
CA THR A 274 -25.86 0.04 -8.34
C THR A 274 -25.39 -1.42 -8.33
N GLY A 275 -26.19 -2.28 -7.70
CA GLY A 275 -25.96 -3.71 -7.62
C GLY A 275 -26.32 -4.46 -8.90
N ASN A 276 -26.02 -5.75 -8.89
CA ASN A 276 -26.52 -6.69 -9.88
C ASN A 276 -28.02 -6.92 -9.67
N ARG A 277 -28.72 -7.30 -10.74
CA ARG A 277 -30.14 -7.64 -10.69
C ARG A 277 -30.32 -9.16 -10.81
N ILE A 278 -31.21 -9.72 -10.01
CA ILE A 278 -31.77 -11.06 -10.18
C ILE A 278 -33.21 -10.88 -10.66
N THR A 279 -33.48 -11.20 -11.92
CA THR A 279 -34.81 -11.00 -12.55
C THR A 279 -35.64 -12.28 -12.67
N ASP A 280 -35.03 -13.43 -12.42
CA ASP A 280 -35.69 -14.74 -12.34
C ASP A 280 -35.09 -15.50 -11.16
N PHE A 281 -35.75 -15.39 -10.02
CA PHE A 281 -35.28 -16.00 -8.80
C PHE A 281 -35.57 -17.51 -8.77
N VAL A 282 -36.64 -17.98 -9.41
CA VAL A 282 -37.01 -19.41 -9.42
C VAL A 282 -35.92 -20.24 -10.10
N ALA A 283 -35.37 -19.76 -11.22
CA ALA A 283 -34.27 -20.41 -11.90
C ALA A 283 -32.94 -20.36 -11.10
N GLN A 284 -32.76 -19.36 -10.21
CA GLN A 284 -31.52 -19.12 -9.47
C GLN A 284 -31.55 -19.59 -8.00
N ARG A 285 -32.72 -20.03 -7.49
CA ARG A 285 -32.95 -20.42 -6.08
C ARG A 285 -32.10 -21.61 -5.61
N GLU A 286 -31.85 -22.58 -6.49
CA GLU A 286 -31.01 -23.75 -6.15
C GLU A 286 -29.51 -23.47 -6.36
N VAL A 287 -29.17 -22.55 -7.28
CA VAL A 287 -27.78 -22.13 -7.52
C VAL A 287 -27.26 -21.31 -6.34
N THR A 288 -28.07 -20.41 -5.79
CA THR A 288 -27.70 -19.52 -4.67
C THR A 288 -27.34 -20.25 -3.37
N LYS A 289 -27.96 -21.41 -3.08
CA LYS A 289 -27.64 -22.24 -1.90
C LYS A 289 -26.20 -22.77 -1.92
N SER A 290 -25.68 -23.11 -3.10
CA SER A 290 -24.34 -23.69 -3.28
C SER A 290 -23.31 -22.68 -3.76
N GLN A 291 -23.74 -21.59 -4.38
CA GLN A 291 -22.92 -20.48 -4.87
C GLN A 291 -23.61 -19.15 -4.54
N PRO A 292 -23.21 -18.47 -3.44
CA PRO A 292 -23.76 -17.17 -3.06
C PRO A 292 -23.69 -16.15 -4.20
N PHE A 293 -24.75 -15.39 -4.41
CA PHE A 293 -24.81 -14.37 -5.46
C PHE A 293 -24.32 -13.03 -4.92
N ALA A 294 -23.28 -12.45 -5.51
CA ALA A 294 -22.80 -11.11 -5.17
C ALA A 294 -23.78 -10.06 -5.70
N LEU A 295 -24.69 -9.59 -4.84
CA LEU A 295 -25.70 -8.59 -5.21
C LEU A 295 -25.06 -7.21 -5.36
N LEU A 296 -24.10 -6.89 -4.50
CA LEU A 296 -23.45 -5.58 -4.48
C LEU A 296 -21.99 -5.72 -4.08
N GLY A 297 -21.11 -4.94 -4.71
CA GLY A 297 -19.68 -4.95 -4.43
C GLY A 297 -19.13 -3.55 -4.17
N PHE A 298 -18.32 -3.43 -3.13
CA PHE A 298 -17.66 -2.21 -2.69
C PHE A 298 -16.15 -2.32 -2.91
N ASP A 299 -15.54 -1.23 -3.36
CA ASP A 299 -14.09 -1.15 -3.55
C ASP A 299 -13.40 -0.83 -2.23
N LEU A 300 -12.49 -1.70 -1.82
CA LEU A 300 -11.68 -1.52 -0.62
C LEU A 300 -10.28 -0.98 -0.93
N ALA A 301 -9.82 -1.04 -2.18
CA ALA A 301 -8.45 -0.71 -2.55
C ALA A 301 -8.15 0.80 -2.59
N GLY A 302 -9.18 1.64 -2.64
CA GLY A 302 -9.06 3.10 -2.69
C GLY A 302 -8.62 3.74 -1.35
N PRO A 303 -7.99 4.92 -1.39
CA PRO A 303 -7.65 5.68 -0.18
C PRO A 303 -8.95 6.10 0.53
N ALA A 304 -9.11 5.68 1.79
CA ALA A 304 -10.31 5.95 2.57
C ALA A 304 -9.96 6.25 4.02
N SER A 305 -10.76 7.12 4.66
CA SER A 305 -10.75 7.27 6.12
C SER A 305 -11.57 6.16 6.76
N TRP A 306 -11.02 5.55 7.80
CA TRP A 306 -11.72 4.60 8.67
C TRP A 306 -12.16 5.31 9.96
N PRO A 307 -13.27 4.92 10.63
CA PRO A 307 -14.18 3.81 10.32
C PRO A 307 -14.96 4.02 9.01
N ARG A 308 -15.27 2.93 8.30
CA ARG A 308 -16.12 2.94 7.10
C ARG A 308 -17.44 2.23 7.34
N THR A 309 -18.51 2.78 6.78
CA THR A 309 -19.81 2.13 6.79
C THR A 309 -20.29 1.89 5.37
N PHE A 310 -20.70 0.65 5.13
CA PHE A 310 -21.25 0.17 3.88
C PHE A 310 -22.75 -0.06 4.09
N THR A 311 -23.56 0.62 3.30
CA THR A 311 -25.01 0.44 3.28
C THR A 311 -25.38 -0.25 1.98
N ALA A 312 -26.15 -1.34 2.05
CA ALA A 312 -26.82 -1.94 0.91
C ALA A 312 -28.33 -1.83 1.14
N THR A 313 -29.05 -1.15 0.27
CA THR A 313 -30.52 -1.13 0.29
C THR A 313 -31.02 -2.16 -0.71
N ILE A 314 -31.59 -3.24 -0.20
CA ILE A 314 -32.15 -4.30 -1.03
C ILE A 314 -33.52 -3.84 -1.55
N LEU A 315 -33.73 -4.05 -2.84
CA LEU A 315 -34.95 -3.70 -3.57
C LEU A 315 -35.60 -4.98 -4.05
N ILE A 316 -36.90 -5.15 -3.78
CA ILE A 316 -37.67 -6.32 -4.18
C ILE A 316 -38.88 -5.83 -4.95
N VAL A 317 -39.14 -6.49 -6.09
CA VAL A 317 -40.26 -6.19 -6.99
C VAL A 317 -40.95 -7.49 -7.36
N GLU A 318 -42.28 -7.52 -7.31
CA GLU A 318 -43.09 -8.63 -7.81
C GLU A 318 -43.17 -8.61 -9.34
N LYS A 319 -43.15 -9.79 -9.96
CA LYS A 319 -43.14 -9.95 -11.42
C LYS A 319 -44.55 -10.17 -11.97
N ASP A 320 -45.38 -9.14 -11.92
CA ASP A 320 -46.77 -9.21 -12.38
C ASP A 320 -46.96 -8.64 -13.81
N ASN A 321 -46.27 -9.24 -14.78
CA ASN A 321 -46.37 -8.90 -16.22
C ASN A 321 -45.97 -7.46 -16.62
N GLN A 322 -45.28 -6.70 -15.77
CA GLN A 322 -44.74 -5.36 -16.07
C GLN A 322 -43.30 -5.36 -16.64
N ASP A 323 -42.86 -4.19 -17.12
CA ASP A 323 -41.46 -3.95 -17.50
C ASP A 323 -40.57 -3.79 -16.26
N LEU A 324 -40.14 -4.93 -15.69
CA LEU A 324 -39.22 -5.01 -14.56
C LEU A 324 -37.98 -4.13 -14.72
N ALA A 325 -37.47 -3.96 -15.94
CA ALA A 325 -36.23 -3.21 -16.16
C ALA A 325 -36.42 -1.71 -15.90
N ASP A 326 -37.55 -1.15 -16.34
CA ASP A 326 -37.94 0.24 -16.08
C ASP A 326 -38.30 0.45 -14.60
N THR A 327 -39.03 -0.50 -14.00
CA THR A 327 -39.36 -0.46 -12.56
C THR A 327 -38.11 -0.42 -11.70
N PHE A 328 -37.12 -1.29 -11.95
CA PHE A 328 -35.85 -1.23 -11.23
C PHE A 328 -35.09 0.06 -11.49
N ALA A 329 -35.04 0.55 -12.73
CA ALA A 329 -34.31 1.78 -13.04
C ALA A 329 -34.87 2.98 -12.25
N LYS A 330 -36.20 3.11 -12.18
CA LYS A 330 -36.88 4.16 -11.41
C LYS A 330 -36.67 3.99 -9.91
N LEU A 331 -36.80 2.77 -9.40
CA LEU A 331 -36.65 2.49 -7.97
C LEU A 331 -35.21 2.68 -7.50
N GLU A 332 -34.23 2.20 -8.26
CA GLU A 332 -32.81 2.39 -7.99
C GLU A 332 -32.44 3.88 -7.99
N ALA A 333 -32.95 4.66 -8.93
CA ALA A 333 -32.73 6.10 -8.99
C ALA A 333 -33.34 6.83 -7.78
N ALA A 334 -34.59 6.52 -7.43
CA ALA A 334 -35.28 7.18 -6.31
C ALA A 334 -34.64 6.84 -4.95
N VAL A 335 -34.36 5.56 -4.70
CA VAL A 335 -33.68 5.12 -3.47
C VAL A 335 -32.26 5.65 -3.41
N GLY A 336 -31.55 5.65 -4.53
CA GLY A 336 -30.21 6.20 -4.64
C GLY A 336 -30.15 7.69 -4.33
N ASP A 337 -31.07 8.48 -4.88
CA ASP A 337 -31.18 9.91 -4.59
C ASP A 337 -31.44 10.20 -3.12
N ASP A 338 -32.31 9.45 -2.47
CA ASP A 338 -32.59 9.63 -1.04
C ASP A 338 -31.43 9.17 -0.16
N ALA A 339 -30.75 8.08 -0.52
CA ALA A 339 -29.53 7.64 0.15
C ALA A 339 -28.42 8.70 0.04
N LYS A 340 -28.18 9.25 -1.16
CA LYS A 340 -27.21 10.33 -1.39
C LYS A 340 -27.57 11.58 -0.58
N LYS A 341 -28.82 12.04 -0.61
CA LYS A 341 -29.29 13.20 0.17
C LYS A 341 -29.07 12.98 1.67
N ALA A 342 -29.42 11.80 2.19
CA ALA A 342 -29.22 11.47 3.60
C ALA A 342 -27.75 11.47 3.99
N ALA A 343 -26.89 10.86 3.17
CA ALA A 343 -25.44 10.85 3.38
C ALA A 343 -24.85 12.27 3.35
N VAL A 344 -25.22 13.08 2.35
CA VAL A 344 -24.77 14.47 2.21
C VAL A 344 -25.23 15.32 3.39
N ASN A 345 -26.48 15.20 3.83
CA ASN A 345 -27.00 15.95 4.98
C ASN A 345 -26.27 15.58 6.27
N ALA A 346 -26.05 14.27 6.51
CA ALA A 346 -25.32 13.79 7.67
C ALA A 346 -23.87 14.32 7.67
N ALA A 347 -23.15 14.19 6.56
CA ALA A 347 -21.77 14.66 6.45
C ALA A 347 -21.66 16.20 6.50
N SER A 348 -22.58 16.94 5.87
CA SER A 348 -22.60 18.40 5.91
C SER A 348 -22.77 18.94 7.34
N SER A 349 -23.57 18.26 8.17
CA SER A 349 -23.73 18.63 9.59
C SER A 349 -22.42 18.53 10.39
N LEU A 350 -21.53 17.60 10.00
CA LEU A 350 -20.23 17.40 10.65
C LEU A 350 -19.20 18.41 10.15
N VAL A 351 -19.17 18.71 8.84
CA VAL A 351 -18.31 19.75 8.27
C VAL A 351 -18.64 21.13 8.86
N GLY A 352 -19.92 21.44 9.04
CA GLY A 352 -20.37 22.69 9.67
C GLY A 352 -19.99 22.83 11.15
N ALA A 353 -19.74 21.71 11.84
CA ALA A 353 -19.40 21.67 13.26
C ALA A 353 -17.89 21.74 13.55
N GLY A 354 -17.01 21.51 12.56
CA GLY A 354 -15.57 21.66 12.73
C GLY A 354 -14.71 21.28 11.51
N VAL A 355 -13.83 22.21 11.12
CA VAL A 355 -12.61 22.06 10.30
C VAL A 355 -12.77 21.95 8.77
N GLY A 356 -12.37 23.04 8.10
CA GLY A 356 -11.55 23.16 6.87
C GLY A 356 -11.20 21.94 6.00
N ALA A 357 -12.16 21.11 5.59
CA ALA A 357 -11.95 20.10 4.58
C ALA A 357 -11.55 20.75 3.24
N LEU A 358 -10.38 20.38 2.71
CA LEU A 358 -9.92 20.83 1.39
C LEU A 358 -10.72 20.10 0.30
N ALA A 359 -10.92 20.76 -0.84
CA ALA A 359 -11.49 20.14 -2.03
C ALA A 359 -10.81 18.80 -2.35
N GLY A 360 -11.61 17.76 -2.58
CA GLY A 360 -11.15 16.40 -2.87
C GLY A 360 -10.85 15.53 -1.64
N SER A 361 -11.01 16.04 -0.41
CA SER A 361 -10.79 15.25 0.80
C SER A 361 -12.05 14.47 1.24
N VAL A 362 -11.84 13.23 1.68
CA VAL A 362 -12.86 12.43 2.38
C VAL A 362 -13.09 13.03 3.76
N VAL A 363 -14.34 13.10 4.22
CA VAL A 363 -14.66 13.66 5.55
C VAL A 363 -14.25 12.63 6.63
N PRO A 364 -13.31 12.96 7.55
CA PRO A 364 -12.82 11.99 8.53
C PRO A 364 -13.89 11.58 9.56
N GLY A 365 -13.93 10.30 9.95
CA GLY A 365 -14.70 9.82 11.10
C GLY A 365 -16.22 9.74 10.92
N ILE A 366 -16.74 9.91 9.70
CA ILE A 366 -18.19 10.03 9.44
C ILE A 366 -18.93 8.71 9.27
N GLY A 367 -18.23 7.57 9.19
CA GLY A 367 -18.80 6.29 8.77
C GLY A 367 -20.13 5.97 9.44
N THR A 368 -20.13 5.92 10.78
CA THR A 368 -21.31 5.55 11.58
C THR A 368 -22.48 6.52 11.41
N ALA A 369 -22.21 7.82 11.35
CA ALA A 369 -23.24 8.84 11.22
C ALA A 369 -23.93 8.77 9.85
N VAL A 370 -23.15 8.59 8.77
CA VAL A 370 -23.68 8.43 7.41
C VAL A 370 -24.51 7.15 7.31
N GLY A 371 -24.00 6.02 7.78
CA GLY A 371 -24.74 4.75 7.70
C GLY A 371 -26.09 4.80 8.42
N ALA A 372 -26.12 5.35 9.64
CA ALA A 372 -27.35 5.50 10.41
C ALA A 372 -28.36 6.44 9.72
N ALA A 373 -27.88 7.58 9.19
CA ALA A 373 -28.74 8.53 8.50
C ALA A 373 -29.34 7.95 7.21
N VAL A 374 -28.54 7.24 6.41
CA VAL A 374 -29.01 6.59 5.18
C VAL A 374 -30.03 5.50 5.51
N GLY A 375 -29.74 4.63 6.47
CA GLY A 375 -30.67 3.58 6.88
C GLY A 375 -32.01 4.13 7.37
N ALA A 376 -31.98 5.20 8.17
CA ALA A 376 -33.20 5.85 8.66
C ALA A 376 -34.00 6.55 7.56
N ALA A 377 -33.34 7.31 6.68
CA ALA A 377 -34.01 8.08 5.63
C ALA A 377 -34.69 7.18 4.60
N VAL A 378 -33.97 6.17 4.10
CA VAL A 378 -34.48 5.26 3.07
C VAL A 378 -35.62 4.39 3.62
N GLY A 379 -35.52 3.92 4.86
CA GLY A 379 -36.58 3.14 5.49
C GLY A 379 -37.84 3.96 5.81
N ALA A 380 -37.71 5.25 6.13
CA ALA A 380 -38.82 6.11 6.53
C ALA A 380 -39.59 6.73 5.34
N LEU A 381 -38.96 6.88 4.18
CA LEU A 381 -39.54 7.57 3.02
C LEU A 381 -40.21 6.66 2.00
N TYR A 382 -40.47 5.40 2.34
CA TYR A 382 -41.07 4.41 1.44
C TYR A 382 -42.27 4.96 0.63
N ASP A 383 -43.28 5.53 1.30
CA ASP A 383 -44.46 6.07 0.63
C ASP A 383 -44.13 7.25 -0.32
N THR A 384 -43.07 8.01 0.00
CA THR A 384 -42.61 9.13 -0.83
C THR A 384 -41.87 8.64 -2.06
N VAL A 385 -41.02 7.63 -1.90
CA VAL A 385 -40.31 6.94 -2.98
C VAL A 385 -41.32 6.33 -3.96
N ILE A 386 -42.31 5.58 -3.46
CA ILE A 386 -43.35 4.97 -4.30
C ILE A 386 -44.23 6.03 -4.97
N LYS A 387 -44.66 7.08 -4.25
CA LYS A 387 -45.42 8.19 -4.86
C LYS A 387 -44.66 8.90 -5.97
N ALA A 388 -43.33 9.04 -5.83
CA ALA A 388 -42.50 9.67 -6.85
C ALA A 388 -42.34 8.80 -8.11
N ILE A 389 -42.46 7.48 -7.98
CA ILE A 389 -42.25 6.50 -9.07
C ILE A 389 -43.51 6.32 -9.97
N GLN A 390 -44.66 6.88 -9.58
CA GLN A 390 -46.00 6.89 -10.22
C GLN A 390 -47.03 6.01 -9.51
N GLU A 391 -48.29 6.46 -9.52
CA GLU A 391 -49.48 5.92 -8.81
C GLU A 391 -49.90 4.48 -9.21
N GLY A 392 -49.04 3.71 -9.88
CA GLY A 392 -49.34 2.36 -10.39
C GLY A 392 -48.42 1.23 -9.91
N LEU A 393 -47.39 1.52 -9.10
CA LEU A 393 -46.43 0.51 -8.61
C LEU A 393 -46.58 0.18 -7.12
N SER A 394 -47.61 0.72 -6.45
CA SER A 394 -47.74 0.64 -4.99
C SER A 394 -47.96 -0.75 -4.42
N ASN A 395 -48.46 -1.69 -5.24
CA ASN A 395 -48.67 -3.09 -4.86
C ASN A 395 -47.57 -4.04 -5.36
N GLU A 396 -46.66 -3.59 -6.23
CA GLU A 396 -45.65 -4.47 -6.85
C GLU A 396 -44.25 -4.29 -6.27
N VAL A 397 -44.05 -3.26 -5.45
CA VAL A 397 -42.75 -2.93 -4.85
C VAL A 397 -42.85 -3.16 -3.36
N PHE A 398 -41.82 -3.79 -2.79
CA PHE A 398 -41.67 -3.92 -1.33
C PHE A 398 -40.92 -2.71 -0.77
N ARG A 399 -41.09 -2.46 0.53
CA ARG A 399 -40.27 -1.50 1.26
C ARG A 399 -38.79 -1.79 1.06
N PRO A 400 -37.98 -0.78 0.64
CA PRO A 400 -36.54 -0.92 0.57
C PRO A 400 -35.97 -1.35 1.91
N LEU A 401 -35.08 -2.35 1.90
CA LEU A 401 -34.51 -2.95 3.10
C LEU A 401 -33.04 -2.54 3.25
N PRO A 402 -32.74 -1.43 3.96
CA PRO A 402 -31.37 -1.02 4.21
C PRO A 402 -30.70 -1.96 5.21
N VAL A 403 -29.55 -2.50 4.84
CA VAL A 403 -28.63 -3.23 5.72
C VAL A 403 -27.30 -2.52 5.76
N THR A 404 -26.75 -2.34 6.95
CA THR A 404 -25.50 -1.61 7.18
C THR A 404 -24.46 -2.48 7.83
N LEU A 405 -23.21 -2.28 7.39
CA LEU A 405 -22.03 -2.81 8.04
C LEU A 405 -21.06 -1.67 8.34
N THR A 406 -20.68 -1.51 9.59
CA THR A 406 -19.59 -0.61 9.99
C THR A 406 -18.35 -1.42 10.32
N VAL A 407 -17.22 -1.00 9.77
CA VAL A 407 -15.91 -1.61 9.97
C VAL A 407 -14.99 -0.53 10.52
N ASP A 408 -14.50 -0.73 11.74
CA ASP A 408 -13.77 0.32 12.47
C ASP A 408 -12.37 0.58 11.90
N ALA A 409 -11.71 -0.49 11.45
CA ALA A 409 -10.36 -0.45 10.94
C ALA A 409 -10.19 -1.52 9.85
N PRO A 410 -9.34 -1.29 8.83
CA PRO A 410 -9.17 -2.23 7.73
C PRO A 410 -8.65 -3.59 8.21
N GLU A 411 -7.89 -3.64 9.30
CA GLU A 411 -7.35 -4.88 9.89
C GLU A 411 -8.45 -5.83 10.38
N ASN A 412 -9.68 -5.33 10.59
CA ASN A 412 -10.83 -6.17 10.95
C ASN A 412 -11.41 -6.93 9.73
N LEU A 413 -10.82 -6.78 8.54
CA LEU A 413 -11.22 -7.49 7.33
C LEU A 413 -10.22 -8.63 7.05
N GLU A 414 -10.62 -9.85 7.34
CA GLU A 414 -9.86 -11.04 6.95
C GLU A 414 -10.31 -11.52 5.58
N ILE A 415 -9.38 -11.77 4.65
CA ILE A 415 -9.68 -12.27 3.29
C ILE A 415 -10.35 -13.64 3.35
N GLY A 416 -11.42 -13.85 2.57
CA GLY A 416 -12.10 -15.14 2.46
C GLY A 416 -12.82 -15.56 3.74
N SER A 417 -12.91 -14.67 4.72
CA SER A 417 -13.77 -14.85 5.87
C SER A 417 -15.13 -14.26 5.55
N GLY A 418 -16.20 -15.01 5.80
CA GLY A 418 -17.53 -14.43 5.99
C GLY A 418 -17.51 -13.73 7.34
N PHE A 419 -16.87 -12.56 7.41
CA PHE A 419 -16.59 -11.86 8.68
C PHE A 419 -17.88 -11.43 9.41
N THR A 420 -19.04 -11.56 8.77
CA THR A 420 -20.33 -11.63 9.45
C THR A 420 -20.93 -13.03 9.30
N LEU A 421 -21.44 -13.59 10.40
CA LEU A 421 -22.42 -14.69 10.37
C LEU A 421 -23.55 -14.35 9.38
N GLN A 422 -24.09 -15.39 8.74
CA GLN A 422 -25.31 -15.27 7.92
C GLN A 422 -26.39 -14.52 8.70
N ARG A 423 -27.01 -13.53 8.05
CA ARG A 423 -28.09 -12.71 8.60
C ARG A 423 -29.39 -12.97 7.86
N GLU A 424 -30.48 -12.64 8.53
CA GLU A 424 -31.86 -12.85 8.07
C GLU A 424 -32.60 -11.52 7.98
N LEU A 425 -33.41 -11.37 6.93
CA LEU A 425 -34.42 -10.33 6.79
C LEU A 425 -35.77 -11.02 6.62
N ASP A 426 -36.70 -10.76 7.54
CA ASP A 426 -38.10 -11.20 7.44
C ASP A 426 -38.90 -10.10 6.74
N VAL A 427 -39.51 -10.43 5.61
CA VAL A 427 -40.24 -9.52 4.72
C VAL A 427 -41.68 -9.99 4.63
N ARG A 428 -42.62 -9.15 5.07
CA ARG A 428 -44.06 -9.43 5.07
C ARG A 428 -44.81 -8.23 4.52
N GLU A 429 -45.01 -8.20 3.22
CA GLU A 429 -45.79 -7.16 2.54
C GLU A 429 -46.63 -7.79 1.43
N HIS A 430 -47.70 -7.11 1.04
CA HIS A 430 -48.59 -7.50 -0.06
C HIS A 430 -49.17 -8.94 -0.02
N GLY A 431 -49.16 -9.59 1.15
CA GLY A 431 -49.65 -10.96 1.32
C GLY A 431 -48.60 -12.06 1.12
N ALA A 432 -47.35 -11.67 0.86
CA ALA A 432 -46.22 -12.58 0.74
C ALA A 432 -45.34 -12.56 2.00
N HIS A 433 -44.79 -13.72 2.38
CA HIS A 433 -43.79 -13.85 3.45
C HIS A 433 -42.50 -14.49 2.94
N TYR A 434 -41.44 -13.67 2.87
CA TYR A 434 -40.09 -14.09 2.51
C TYR A 434 -39.13 -13.94 3.68
N VAL A 435 -38.18 -14.88 3.81
CA VAL A 435 -36.99 -14.77 4.66
C VAL A 435 -35.77 -14.77 3.76
N ILE A 436 -35.05 -13.66 3.74
CA ILE A 436 -33.86 -13.45 2.90
C ILE A 436 -32.62 -13.62 3.76
N PHE A 437 -31.75 -14.53 3.34
CA PHE A 437 -30.47 -14.78 3.96
C PHE A 437 -29.36 -14.10 3.18
N TYR A 438 -28.52 -13.36 3.88
CA TYR A 438 -27.39 -12.66 3.29
C TYR A 438 -26.14 -12.70 4.18
N ASP A 439 -24.99 -12.41 3.59
CA ASP A 439 -23.75 -12.18 4.31
C ASP A 439 -22.88 -11.11 3.66
N TRP A 440 -21.82 -10.74 4.37
CA TRP A 440 -20.74 -9.90 3.88
C TRP A 440 -19.48 -10.73 3.69
N TRP A 441 -18.79 -10.53 2.58
CA TRP A 441 -17.66 -11.36 2.17
C TRP A 441 -16.53 -10.52 1.55
N THR A 442 -15.29 -10.87 1.87
CA THR A 442 -14.09 -10.20 1.36
C THR A 442 -13.35 -11.07 0.34
N GLU A 443 -12.84 -10.46 -0.73
CA GLU A 443 -12.03 -11.13 -1.78
C GLU A 443 -10.78 -10.35 -2.19
#